data_AF-A0A521ASW4-F1
#
_entry.id   AF-A0A521ASW4-F1
#
_cell.length_a   1.000
_cell.length_b   1.000
_cell.length_c   1.000
_cell.angle_alpha   90.00
_cell.angle_beta   90.00
_cell.angle_gamma   90.00
#
_symmetry.space_group_name_H-M   'P 1'
#
loop_
_entity.id
_entity.type
_entity.pdbx_description
1 polymer ?
#
loop_
_entity_poly.entity_id
_entity_poly.type
_entity_poly.pdbx_seq_one_letter_code
_entity_poly.pdbx_strand_id
1 'polypeptide(L)' 'MKQKVITAIIMGFIITGLISFTLISINIGYNEKFLFKWLKSWLIAYTIVIPIILVIGPKVASLVSYWLNKNE' A
#
# COMPACT_ATOMS: atom_id res chain seq x y z
N MET A 1 13.17 17.45 -7.60
CA MET A 1 11.81 16.99 -7.23
C MET A 1 11.38 15.74 -8.00
N LYS A 2 11.50 15.69 -9.34
CA LYS A 2 11.12 14.53 -10.17
C LYS A 2 11.74 13.20 -9.72
N GLN A 3 13.06 13.17 -9.44
CA GLN A 3 13.75 11.97 -8.97
C GLN A 3 13.20 11.44 -7.64
N LYS A 4 12.98 12.31 -6.65
CA LYS A 4 12.42 11.93 -5.34
C LYS A 4 11.03 11.30 -5.45
N VAL A 5 10.16 11.86 -6.29
CA VAL A 5 8.82 11.34 -6.53
C VAL A 5 8.86 9.98 -7.22
N ILE A 6 9.69 9.82 -8.26
CA ILE A 6 9.85 8.55 -8.97
C ILE A 6 10.42 7.48 -8.03
N THR A 7 11.44 7.82 -7.23
CA THR A 7 12.00 6.91 -6.23
C THR A 7 10.95 6.48 -5.21
N ALA A 8 10.13 7.41 -4.70
CA ALA A 8 9.07 7.08 -3.75
C ALA A 8 8.00 6.16 -4.34
N ILE A 9 7.59 6.38 -5.60
CA ILE A 9 6.63 5.53 -6.29
C ILE A 9 7.19 4.12 -6.49
N ILE A 10 8.42 4.00 -7.00
CA ILE A 10 9.09 2.71 -7.22
C ILE A 10 9.26 1.97 -5.89
N MET A 11 9.70 2.66 -4.85
CA MET A 11 9.92 2.08 -3.54
C MET A 11 8.60 1.60 -2.91
N GLY A 12 7.52 2.38 -3.00
CA GLY A 12 6.20 1.97 -2.53
C GLY A 12 5.66 0.74 -3.28
N PHE A 13 5.84 0.70 -4.60
CA PHE A 13 5.47 -0.46 -5.41
C PHE A 13 6.23 -1.73 -5.00
N ILE A 14 7.56 -1.63 -4.81
CA ILE A 14 8.39 -2.76 -4.40
C ILE A 14 8.01 -3.24 -3.00
N ILE A 15 7.90 -2.33 -2.02
CA ILE A 15 7.62 -2.68 -0.62
C ILE A 15 6.25 -3.34 -0.49
N THR A 16 5.21 -2.76 -1.11
CA THR A 16 3.86 -3.33 -1.04
C THR A 16 3.78 -4.70 -1.71
N GLY A 17 4.51 -4.89 -2.82
CA GLY A 17 4.65 -6.18 -3.47
C GLY A 17 5.31 -7.22 -2.56
N LEU A 18 6.44 -6.87 -1.95
CA LEU A 18 7.18 -7.78 -1.05
C LEU A 18 6.36 -8.17 0.18
N ILE A 19 5.75 -7.21 0.87
CA ILE A 19 4.92 -7.48 2.06
C ILE A 19 3.76 -8.42 1.69
N SER A 20 3.04 -8.09 0.60
CA SER A 20 1.95 -8.92 0.09
C SER A 20 2.41 -10.33 -0.25
N PHE A 21 3.56 -10.44 -0.93
CA PHE A 21 4.15 -11.72 -1.33
C PHE A 21 4.50 -12.57 -0.12
N THR A 22 5.19 -12.01 0.87
CA THR A 22 5.57 -12.70 2.11
C THR A 22 4.35 -13.15 2.88
N LEU A 23 3.32 -12.30 3.02
CA LEU A 23 2.10 -12.68 3.73
C LEU A 23 1.36 -13.81 3.03
N ILE A 24 1.20 -13.71 1.71
CA ILE A 24 0.48 -14.72 0.93
C ILE A 24 1.28 -16.04 0.86
N SER A 25 2.61 -15.98 0.76
CA SER A 25 3.45 -17.18 0.76
C SER A 25 3.40 -17.95 2.08
N ILE A 26 3.40 -17.23 3.21
CA ILE A 26 3.32 -17.84 4.54
C ILE A 26 1.92 -18.40 4.81
N ASN A 27 0.85 -17.67 4.45
CA ASN A 27 -0.51 -18.06 4.83
C ASN A 27 -1.16 -19.06 3.86
N ILE A 28 -0.87 -18.97 2.55
CA ILE A 28 -1.53 -19.80 1.51
C ILE A 28 -0.61 -20.93 1.04
N GLY A 29 0.70 -20.81 1.24
CA GLY A 29 1.70 -21.74 0.71
C GLY A 29 1.85 -21.63 -0.81
N TYR A 30 2.81 -22.37 -1.36
CA TYR A 30 3.10 -22.36 -2.80
C TYR A 30 2.30 -23.45 -3.52
N ASN A 31 1.42 -23.05 -4.43
CA ASN A 31 0.77 -23.92 -5.42
C ASN A 31 1.20 -23.50 -6.83
N GLU A 32 0.90 -24.33 -7.84
CA GLU A 32 1.26 -24.07 -9.25
C GLU A 32 0.75 -22.74 -9.79
N LYS A 33 -0.34 -22.21 -9.22
CA LYS A 33 -0.96 -20.93 -9.59
C LYS A 33 -0.66 -19.80 -8.60
N PHE A 34 0.28 -20.00 -7.67
CA PHE A 34 0.53 -19.10 -6.56
C PHE A 34 0.92 -17.71 -7.05
N LEU A 35 1.95 -17.64 -7.90
CA LEU A 35 2.45 -16.37 -8.44
C LEU A 35 1.35 -15.62 -9.18
N PHE A 36 0.54 -16.31 -9.98
CA PHE A 36 -0.56 -15.71 -10.72
C PHE A 36 -1.67 -15.20 -9.79
N LYS A 37 -2.07 -16.00 -8.79
CA LYS A 37 -3.07 -15.61 -7.79
C LYS A 37 -2.60 -14.44 -6.94
N TRP A 38 -1.34 -14.47 -6.51
CA TRP A 38 -0.71 -13.39 -5.77
C TRP A 38 -0.70 -12.09 -6.58
N LEU A 39 -0.16 -12.12 -7.81
CA LEU A 39 -0.04 -10.93 -8.64
C LEU A 39 -1.41 -10.33 -8.97
N LYS A 40 -2.39 -11.17 -9.32
CA LYS A 40 -3.77 -10.73 -9.58
C LYS A 40 -4.39 -10.08 -8.35
N SER A 41 -4.28 -10.72 -7.20
CA SER A 41 -4.88 -10.21 -5.95
C SER A 41 -4.21 -8.91 -5.51
N TRP A 42 -2.88 -8.84 -5.63
CA TRP A 42 -2.11 -7.65 -5.30
C TRP A 42 -2.44 -6.47 -6.20
N LEU A 43 -2.54 -6.67 -7.51
CA LEU A 43 -2.93 -5.60 -8.44
C LEU A 43 -4.35 -5.07 -8.15
N ILE A 44 -5.32 -5.97 -7.91
CA ILE A 44 -6.68 -5.58 -7.55
C ILE A 44 -6.67 -4.75 -6.26
N ALA A 45 -5.97 -5.22 -5.23
CA ALA A 45 -5.86 -4.51 -3.96
C ALA A 45 -5.20 -3.12 -4.14
N TYR A 46 -4.14 -3.03 -4.94
CA TYR A 46 -3.44 -1.78 -5.21
C TYR A 46 -4.35 -0.77 -5.92
N THR A 47 -5.13 -1.20 -6.92
CA THR A 47 -6.11 -0.35 -7.60
C THR A 47 -7.19 0.18 -6.66
N ILE A 48 -7.62 -0.62 -5.68
CA ILE A 48 -8.62 -0.22 -4.68
C ILE A 48 -8.01 0.71 -3.62
N VAL A 49 -6.76 0.51 -3.23
CA VAL A 49 -6.12 1.30 -2.17
C VAL A 49 -5.88 2.75 -2.59
N ILE A 50 -5.58 3.00 -3.87
CA ILE A 50 -5.34 4.36 -4.41
C ILE A 50 -6.53 5.30 -4.15
N PRO A 51 -7.77 5.01 -4.59
CA PRO A 51 -8.91 5.89 -4.33
C PRO A 51 -9.23 6.00 -2.84
N ILE A 52 -9.02 4.93 -2.07
CA ILE A 52 -9.17 4.97 -0.61
C ILE A 52 -8.21 5.99 0.02
N ILE A 53 -6.92 5.96 -0.35
CA ILE A 53 -5.92 6.92 0.17
C ILE A 53 -6.27 8.35 -0.23
N LEU A 54 -6.77 8.57 -1.44
CA LEU A 54 -7.18 9.92 -1.89
C LEU A 54 -8.36 10.47 -1.07
N VAL A 55 -9.29 9.62 -0.64
CA VAL A 55 -10.47 10.03 0.14
C VAL A 55 -10.18 10.08 1.65
N ILE A 56 -9.43 9.12 2.18
CA ILE A 56 -9.17 8.97 3.62
C ILE A 56 -7.95 9.78 4.05
N GLY A 57 -6.94 9.91 3.19
CA GLY A 57 -5.69 10.62 3.49
C GLY A 57 -5.91 12.04 4.04
N PRO A 58 -6.71 12.89 3.38
CA PRO A 58 -7.02 14.24 3.89
C PRO A 58 -7.75 14.22 5.24
N LYS A 59 -8.66 13.25 5.45
CA LYS A 59 -9.41 13.12 6.70
C LYS A 59 -8.50 12.72 7.86
N VAL A 60 -7.58 11.79 7.61
CA VAL A 60 -6.58 11.37 8.61
C VAL A 60 -5.63 12.52 8.91
N ALA A 61 -5.15 13.26 7.89
CA ALA A 61 -4.30 14.42 8.10
C ALA A 61 -4.98 15.49 8.96
N SER A 62 -6.26 15.78 8.69
CA SER A 62 -7.07 16.70 9.49
C SER A 62 -7.28 16.21 10.93
N LEU A 63 -7.44 14.90 11.12
CA LEU A 63 -7.58 14.32 12.45
C LEU A 63 -6.26 14.46 13.22
N VAL A 64 -5.14 14.10 12.60
CA VAL A 64 -3.80 14.21 13.21
C VAL A 64 -3.50 15.66 13.58
N SER A 65 -3.78 16.63 12.70
CA SER A 65 -3.57 18.04 13.00
C SER A 65 -4.46 18.51 14.16
N TYR A 66 -5.71 18.04 14.23
CA TYR A 66 -6.59 18.32 15.36
C TYR A 66 -6.05 17.77 16.68
N TRP A 67 -5.56 16.53 16.69
CA TRP A 67 -4.99 15.92 17.91
C TRP A 67 -3.72 16.61 18.38
N LEU A 68 -2.84 17.01 17.46
CA LEU A 68 -1.61 17.74 17.79
C LEU A 68 -1.92 19.11 18.39
N ASN A 69 -2.83 19.87 17.78
CA ASN A 69 -3.21 21.22 18.21
C ASN A 69 -4.08 21.23 19.49
N LYS A 70 -4.59 20.07 19.91
CA LYS A 70 -5.34 19.89 21.17
C LYS A 70 -4.42 19.60 22.37
N ASN A 71 -3.19 19.15 22.11
CA ASN A 71 -2.22 18.76 23.13
C ASN A 71 -1.13 19.83 23.38
N GLU A 72 -1.23 20.98 22.70
CA GLU A 72 -0.54 22.24 23.04
C GLU A 72 -1.48 23.16 23.83
#